data_AF-A0AAV9EQM5-F1
#
_entry.id   AF-A0AAV9EQM5-F1
#
_cell.length_a   1.000
_cell.length_b   1.000
_cell.length_c   1.000
_cell.angle_alpha   90.00
_cell.angle_beta   90.00
_cell.angle_gamma   90.00
#
_symmetry.space_group_name_H-M   'P 1'
#
loop_
_entity.id
_entity.type
_entity.pdbx_description
1 polymer ?
#
loop_
_entity_poly.entity_id
_entity_poly.type
_entity_poly.pdbx_seq_one_letter_code
_entity_poly.pdbx_strand_id
1 'polypeptide(L)'
;MMMSWAWVGFWLLVAIVGGWYWVWWEREKERERKRGVPDGSLGWPFIGETLDFISSGQSSKPVPMCFMDKKRSLYGKVFKSHILGLPMIVSMDGEVNKAVLQNDGRSFVPYYPKTIMELFGELSIITMEGNLHRHMHGLVGGFLKSPALKTRFAREFEGRIRAVMAEWEVVGEGGGGRVVHFQDVAREVTFQMLVRVLLGIEPGERYKYLKYEFHEFIKGLICLPVKFPGTRLYKSLKVISETLRMGNIINAVWRKALKDVNIKGYLIPKGWGILTSFSSIHLDEENYENPYKFNPWRWELGR
;
A
#
# COMPACT_ATOMS: atom_id res chain seq x y z
N MET A 1 -17.41 31.22 50.82
CA MET A 1 -16.61 30.96 49.60
C MET A 1 -17.52 31.24 48.41
N MET A 2 -17.57 32.50 47.92
CA MET A 2 -18.42 32.87 46.79
C MET A 2 -17.76 32.38 45.50
N MET A 3 -18.31 31.34 44.90
CA MET A 3 -17.94 30.94 43.55
C MET A 3 -18.31 32.10 42.63
N SER A 4 -17.31 32.78 42.05
CA SER A 4 -17.52 33.97 41.23
C SER A 4 -18.54 33.67 40.13
N TRP A 5 -19.55 34.52 39.98
CA TRP A 5 -20.56 34.42 38.90
C TRP A 5 -19.93 34.30 37.50
N ALA A 6 -18.67 34.73 37.34
CA ALA A 6 -17.88 34.50 36.13
C ALA A 6 -17.63 33.00 35.83
N TRP A 7 -17.42 32.16 36.85
CA TRP A 7 -17.25 30.72 36.68
C TRP A 7 -18.56 30.03 36.28
N VAL A 8 -19.69 30.47 36.86
CA VAL A 8 -21.02 29.97 36.49
C VAL A 8 -21.34 30.35 35.04
N GLY A 9 -21.06 31.60 34.65
CA GLY A 9 -21.22 32.07 33.27
C GLY A 9 -20.33 31.32 32.27
N PHE A 10 -19.07 31.04 32.64
CA PHE A 10 -18.14 30.25 31.81
C PHE A 10 -18.65 28.83 31.56
N TRP A 11 -19.07 28.11 32.59
CA TRP A 11 -19.60 26.75 32.44
C TRP A 11 -20.92 26.69 31.69
N LEU A 12 -21.80 27.69 31.87
CA LEU A 12 -23.02 27.83 31.06
C LEU A 12 -22.71 28.04 29.59
N LEU A 13 -21.72 28.88 29.27
CA LEU A 13 -21.29 29.11 27.88
C LEU A 13 -20.68 27.85 27.26
N VAL A 14 -19.84 27.12 28.00
CA VAL A 14 -19.30 25.82 27.56
C VAL A 14 -20.43 24.81 27.29
N ALA A 15 -21.45 24.75 28.15
CA ALA A 15 -22.59 23.86 27.96
C ALA A 15 -23.44 24.24 26.74
N ILE A 16 -23.68 25.54 26.50
CA ILE A 16 -24.43 26.03 25.34
C ILE A 16 -23.65 25.76 24.04
N VAL A 17 -22.36 26.09 24.01
CA VAL A 17 -21.50 25.85 22.85
C VAL A 17 -21.35 24.36 22.59
N GLY A 18 -21.16 23.55 23.63
CA GLY A 18 -21.09 22.09 23.55
C GLY A 18 -22.39 21.48 23.05
N GLY A 19 -23.54 21.93 23.54
CA GLY A 19 -24.86 21.50 23.09
C GLY A 19 -25.15 21.90 21.65
N TRP A 20 -24.82 23.13 21.25
CA TRP A 20 -24.93 23.59 19.87
C TRP A 20 -24.04 22.78 18.93
N TYR A 21 -22.78 22.55 19.31
CA TYR A 21 -21.85 21.71 18.56
C TYR A 21 -22.35 20.27 18.44
N TRP A 22 -22.90 19.69 19.50
CA TRP A 22 -23.48 18.35 19.49
C TRP A 22 -24.67 18.24 18.53
N VAL A 23 -25.61 19.20 18.57
CA VAL A 23 -26.76 19.23 17.66
C VAL A 23 -26.31 19.44 16.20
N TRP A 24 -25.33 20.32 15.98
CA TRP A 24 -24.74 20.52 14.67
C TRP A 24 -24.08 19.25 14.14
N TRP A 25 -23.29 18.57 14.98
CA TRP A 25 -22.61 17.32 14.67
C TRP A 25 -23.59 16.19 14.32
N GLU A 26 -24.66 16.03 15.09
CA GLU A 26 -25.66 14.99 14.85
C GLU A 26 -26.44 15.25 13.55
N ARG A 27 -26.78 16.52 13.27
CA ARG A 27 -27.40 16.92 12.01
C ARG A 27 -26.51 16.66 10.81
N GLU A 28 -25.21 16.94 10.93
CA GLU A 28 -24.26 16.72 9.84
C GLU A 28 -24.07 15.22 9.57
N LYS A 29 -23.98 14.41 10.63
CA LYS A 29 -23.95 12.95 10.53
C LYS A 29 -25.21 12.38 9.85
N GLU A 30 -26.38 12.91 10.17
CA GLU A 30 -27.63 12.50 9.52
C GLU A 30 -27.67 12.90 8.04
N ARG A 31 -27.15 14.07 7.68
CA ARG A 31 -27.00 14.52 6.29
C ARG A 31 -26.07 13.62 5.50
N GLU A 32 -24.90 13.28 6.05
CA GLU A 32 -23.95 12.37 5.43
C GLU A 32 -24.57 11.00 5.18
N ARG A 33 -25.29 10.46 6.18
CA ARG A 33 -26.00 9.19 6.04
C ARG A 33 -27.06 9.24 4.94
N LYS A 34 -27.85 10.32 4.86
CA LYS A 34 -28.85 10.53 3.79
C LYS A 34 -28.22 10.65 2.40
N ARG A 35 -27.00 11.18 2.31
CA ARG A 35 -26.25 11.26 1.05
C ARG A 35 -25.58 9.94 0.66
N GLY A 36 -25.59 8.94 1.54
CA GLY A 36 -24.96 7.63 1.31
C GLY A 36 -23.46 7.60 1.62
N VAL A 37 -22.92 8.56 2.38
CA VAL A 37 -21.52 8.48 2.83
C VAL A 37 -21.38 7.30 3.80
N PRO A 38 -20.37 6.42 3.63
CA PRO A 38 -20.14 5.30 4.54
C PRO A 38 -20.02 5.73 6.01
N ASP A 39 -20.52 4.87 6.90
CA ASP A 39 -20.33 5.05 8.34
C ASP A 39 -18.85 4.93 8.74
N GLY A 40 -18.49 5.49 9.89
CA GLY A 40 -17.10 5.50 10.36
C GLY A 40 -16.77 6.72 11.22
N SER A 41 -15.49 6.91 11.51
CA SER A 41 -15.00 7.97 12.40
C SER A 41 -13.88 8.75 11.74
N LEU A 42 -13.97 10.09 11.76
CA LEU A 42 -12.87 10.95 11.33
C LEU A 42 -11.78 11.10 12.41
N GLY A 43 -11.93 10.47 13.57
CA GLY A 43 -10.91 10.49 14.63
C GLY A 43 -10.67 11.88 15.23
N TRP A 44 -9.42 12.11 15.65
CA TRP A 44 -9.02 13.37 16.28
C TRP A 44 -8.93 14.51 15.27
N PRO A 45 -9.16 15.77 15.68
CA PRO A 45 -8.91 16.92 14.81
C PRO A 45 -7.48 16.90 14.22
N PHE A 46 -7.36 17.25 12.93
CA PHE A 46 -6.11 17.34 12.14
C PHE A 46 -5.38 16.03 11.85
N ILE A 47 -5.15 15.16 12.85
CA ILE A 47 -4.39 13.91 12.69
C ILE A 47 -5.29 12.69 12.42
N GLY A 48 -6.59 12.80 12.70
CA GLY A 48 -7.56 11.76 12.48
C GLY A 48 -7.25 10.49 13.26
N GLU A 49 -7.15 9.39 12.51
CA GLU A 49 -6.80 8.05 12.99
C GLU A 49 -5.40 7.61 12.52
N THR A 50 -4.58 8.56 12.08
CA THR A 50 -3.27 8.30 11.44
C THR A 50 -2.32 7.55 12.38
N LEU A 51 -2.27 7.91 13.67
CA LEU A 51 -1.40 7.23 14.64
C LEU A 51 -1.84 5.78 14.87
N ASP A 52 -3.14 5.54 14.99
CA ASP A 52 -3.71 4.20 15.12
C ASP A 52 -3.45 3.36 13.86
N PHE A 53 -3.57 3.97 12.69
CA PHE A 53 -3.27 3.32 11.41
C PHE A 53 -1.79 2.92 11.31
N ILE A 54 -0.86 3.80 11.70
CA ILE A 54 0.59 3.56 11.65
C ILE A 54 1.01 2.52 12.70
N SER A 55 0.58 2.69 13.95
CA SER A 55 0.93 1.81 15.07
C SER A 55 0.38 0.40 14.91
N SER A 56 -0.78 0.23 14.27
CA SER A 56 -1.31 -1.09 13.89
C SER A 56 -0.36 -1.86 12.96
N GLY A 57 0.58 -1.16 12.31
CA GLY A 57 1.64 -1.76 11.51
C GLY A 57 2.81 -2.35 12.29
N GLN A 58 2.87 -2.16 13.61
CA GLN A 58 3.92 -2.73 14.47
C GLN A 58 3.50 -4.09 15.08
N SER A 59 2.31 -4.59 14.75
CA SER A 59 1.78 -5.85 15.25
C SER A 59 2.27 -7.06 14.44
N SER A 60 2.18 -8.27 15.00
CA SER A 60 2.57 -9.54 14.37
C SER A 60 1.71 -9.93 13.15
N LYS A 61 0.67 -9.15 12.85
CA LYS A 61 -0.19 -9.29 11.67
C LYS A 61 0.28 -8.32 10.57
N PRO A 62 0.15 -8.68 9.27
CA PRO A 62 0.61 -7.80 8.19
C PRO A 62 -0.10 -6.44 8.23
N VAL A 63 0.68 -5.37 8.14
CA VAL A 63 0.20 -3.98 8.12
C VAL A 63 -0.72 -3.76 6.91
N PRO A 64 -1.86 -3.05 7.00
CA PRO A 64 -2.53 -2.47 8.17
C PRO A 64 -3.74 -3.30 8.61
N MET A 65 -3.65 -4.64 8.58
CA MET A 65 -4.83 -5.49 8.82
C MET A 65 -5.46 -5.32 10.20
N CYS A 66 -4.70 -5.11 11.27
CA CYS A 66 -5.29 -4.89 12.60
C CYS A 66 -6.24 -3.67 12.65
N PHE A 67 -5.83 -2.55 12.04
CA PHE A 67 -6.68 -1.37 11.95
C PHE A 67 -7.92 -1.66 11.10
N MET A 68 -7.72 -2.25 9.93
CA MET A 68 -8.80 -2.56 8.99
C MET A 68 -9.80 -3.56 9.56
N ASP A 69 -9.35 -4.63 10.24
CA ASP A 69 -10.19 -5.65 10.86
C ASP A 69 -11.04 -5.06 11.99
N LYS A 70 -10.43 -4.24 12.85
CA LYS A 70 -11.15 -3.53 13.93
C LYS A 70 -12.22 -2.60 13.36
N LYS A 71 -11.95 -1.92 12.26
CA LYS A 71 -12.93 -1.02 11.62
C LYS A 71 -13.99 -1.79 10.85
N ARG A 72 -13.63 -2.89 10.19
CA ARG A 72 -14.55 -3.79 9.50
C ARG A 72 -15.62 -4.34 10.44
N SER A 73 -15.25 -4.75 11.64
CA SER A 73 -16.22 -5.29 12.61
C SER A 73 -17.19 -4.23 13.14
N LEU A 74 -16.82 -2.95 13.12
CA LEU A 74 -17.64 -1.85 13.61
C LEU A 74 -18.52 -1.22 12.52
N TYR A 75 -18.00 -1.08 11.31
CA TYR A 75 -18.61 -0.25 10.26
C TYR A 75 -18.84 -1.01 8.94
N GLY A 76 -18.40 -2.26 8.83
CA GLY A 76 -18.50 -3.07 7.62
C GLY A 76 -17.31 -2.91 6.67
N LYS A 77 -17.41 -3.51 5.48
CA LYS A 77 -16.30 -3.58 4.50
C LYS A 77 -15.95 -2.23 3.86
N VAL A 78 -16.82 -1.22 3.96
CA VAL A 78 -16.59 0.13 3.43
C VAL A 78 -16.93 1.14 4.52
N PHE A 79 -15.98 1.99 4.91
CA PHE A 79 -16.15 2.92 6.01
C PHE A 79 -15.37 4.22 5.80
N LYS A 80 -15.75 5.30 6.49
CA LYS A 80 -14.98 6.56 6.47
C LYS A 80 -13.94 6.63 7.59
N SER A 81 -12.80 7.25 7.28
CA SER A 81 -11.71 7.53 8.22
C SER A 81 -10.97 8.81 7.84
N HIS A 82 -10.00 9.23 8.65
CA HIS A 82 -9.11 10.36 8.38
C HIS A 82 -7.68 9.88 8.59
N ILE A 83 -6.95 9.68 7.49
CA ILE A 83 -5.62 9.07 7.53
C ILE A 83 -4.66 9.92 6.70
N LEU A 84 -3.46 10.18 7.22
CA LEU A 84 -2.44 11.02 6.59
C LEU A 84 -2.96 12.43 6.23
N GLY A 85 -3.77 13.01 7.12
CA GLY A 85 -4.27 14.37 6.98
C GLY A 85 -5.42 14.55 5.97
N LEU A 86 -5.91 13.48 5.32
CA LEU A 86 -7.01 13.57 4.35
C LEU A 86 -8.23 12.74 4.79
N PRO A 87 -9.45 13.30 4.83
CA PRO A 87 -10.66 12.52 5.02
C PRO A 87 -10.83 11.56 3.84
N MET A 88 -11.11 10.30 4.13
CA MET A 88 -11.11 9.26 3.12
C MET A 88 -12.09 8.13 3.40
N ILE A 89 -12.49 7.45 2.33
CA ILE A 89 -13.20 6.18 2.40
C ILE A 89 -12.19 5.04 2.36
N VAL A 90 -12.31 4.07 3.25
CA VAL A 90 -11.53 2.83 3.21
C VAL A 90 -12.45 1.72 2.71
N SER A 91 -11.99 0.99 1.69
CA SER A 91 -12.74 -0.07 1.05
C SER A 91 -11.97 -1.39 1.05
N MET A 92 -12.61 -2.39 1.64
CA MET A 92 -12.23 -3.80 1.65
C MET A 92 -13.16 -4.62 0.73
N ASP A 93 -14.14 -3.98 0.08
CA ASP A 93 -15.08 -4.61 -0.85
C ASP A 93 -14.45 -4.74 -2.25
N GLY A 94 -14.48 -5.96 -2.81
CA GLY A 94 -13.85 -6.27 -4.09
C GLY A 94 -14.45 -5.55 -5.28
N GLU A 95 -15.77 -5.32 -5.28
CA GLU A 95 -16.46 -4.63 -6.38
C GLU A 95 -16.21 -3.12 -6.33
N VAL A 96 -16.21 -2.52 -5.13
CA VAL A 96 -15.85 -1.11 -4.95
C VAL A 96 -14.39 -0.89 -5.36
N ASN A 97 -13.48 -1.77 -4.91
CA ASN A 97 -12.07 -1.69 -5.27
C ASN A 97 -11.86 -1.82 -6.78
N LYS A 98 -12.53 -2.77 -7.43
CA LYS A 98 -12.50 -2.92 -8.90
C LYS A 98 -13.02 -1.68 -9.62
N ALA A 99 -14.14 -1.10 -9.18
CA ALA A 99 -14.72 0.10 -9.79
C ALA A 99 -13.79 1.32 -9.69
N VAL A 100 -13.09 1.49 -8.56
CA VAL A 100 -12.11 2.57 -8.37
C VAL A 100 -10.89 2.36 -9.28
N LEU A 101 -10.39 1.13 -9.40
CA LEU A 101 -9.20 0.80 -10.19
C LEU A 101 -9.43 0.82 -11.70
N GLN A 102 -10.62 0.40 -12.15
CA GLN A 102 -11.01 0.40 -13.56
C GLN A 102 -11.42 1.79 -14.07
N ASN A 103 -11.39 2.81 -13.21
CA ASN A 103 -11.72 4.17 -13.62
C ASN A 103 -10.74 4.70 -14.67
N ASP A 104 -11.25 5.45 -15.64
CA ASP A 104 -10.52 6.03 -16.77
C ASP A 104 -9.68 7.27 -16.40
N GLY A 105 -9.44 7.50 -15.11
CA GLY A 105 -8.69 8.63 -14.57
C GLY A 105 -9.50 9.93 -14.47
N ARG A 106 -10.81 9.91 -14.76
CA ARG A 106 -11.67 11.10 -14.68
C ARG A 106 -12.32 11.29 -13.32
N SER A 107 -12.56 10.20 -12.59
CA SER A 107 -13.20 10.25 -11.28
C SER A 107 -12.18 10.14 -10.16
N PHE A 108 -11.09 9.41 -10.40
CA PHE A 108 -10.05 9.16 -9.41
C PHE A 108 -8.66 9.44 -9.97
N VAL A 109 -7.84 10.11 -9.18
CA VAL A 109 -6.40 10.29 -9.44
C VAL A 109 -5.58 9.63 -8.34
N PRO A 110 -4.34 9.18 -8.62
CA PRO A 110 -3.42 8.74 -7.57
C PRO A 110 -3.27 9.80 -6.48
N TYR A 111 -3.27 9.37 -5.22
CA TYR A 111 -3.01 10.25 -4.08
C TYR A 111 -1.83 9.71 -3.30
N TYR A 112 -0.76 10.49 -3.20
CA TYR A 112 0.39 10.17 -2.39
C TYR A 112 0.75 11.38 -1.52
N PRO A 113 1.29 11.18 -0.31
CA PRO A 113 1.86 12.27 0.48
C PRO A 113 2.85 13.09 -0.35
N LYS A 114 2.87 14.42 -0.15
CA LYS A 114 3.76 15.34 -0.89
C LYS A 114 5.23 14.90 -0.85
N THR A 115 5.68 14.42 0.31
CA THR A 115 7.03 13.87 0.51
C THR A 115 7.36 12.72 -0.45
N ILE A 116 6.40 11.84 -0.73
CA ILE A 116 6.56 10.75 -1.70
C ILE A 116 6.62 11.31 -3.14
N MET A 117 5.77 12.29 -3.45
CA MET A 117 5.76 12.94 -4.77
C MET A 117 7.07 13.69 -5.04
N GLU A 118 7.59 14.42 -4.05
CA GLU A 118 8.88 15.12 -4.12
C GLU A 118 10.05 14.13 -4.28
N LEU A 119 10.03 13.03 -3.53
CA LEU A 119 11.06 11.99 -3.62
C LEU A 119 11.12 11.34 -5.01
N PHE A 120 9.96 11.01 -5.60
CA PHE A 120 9.90 10.41 -6.93
C PHE A 120 10.07 11.43 -8.07
N GLY A 121 9.84 12.71 -7.80
CA GLY A 121 9.85 13.78 -8.78
C GLY A 121 8.56 13.84 -9.62
N GLU A 122 8.33 15.01 -10.23
CA GLU A 122 7.15 15.32 -11.04
C GLU A 122 7.08 14.51 -12.36
N LEU A 123 8.22 13.98 -12.79
CA LEU A 123 8.31 13.16 -14.01
C LEU A 123 8.23 11.65 -13.75
N SER A 124 7.87 11.23 -12.54
CA SER A 124 7.63 9.81 -12.24
C SER A 124 6.27 9.36 -12.79
N ILE A 125 6.19 8.11 -13.25
CA ILE A 125 4.92 7.49 -13.66
C ILE A 125 3.90 7.50 -12.51
N ILE A 126 4.35 7.53 -11.26
CA ILE A 126 3.49 7.56 -10.07
C ILE A 126 2.79 8.93 -9.90
N THR A 127 3.41 10.01 -10.39
CA THR A 127 2.95 11.39 -10.26
C THR A 127 2.33 11.95 -11.55
N MET A 128 2.70 11.40 -12.71
CA MET A 128 2.15 11.79 -14.00
C MET A 128 0.65 11.49 -14.12
N GLU A 129 -0.07 12.38 -14.83
CA GLU A 129 -1.49 12.23 -15.13
C GLU A 129 -1.77 12.28 -16.64
N GLY A 130 -2.97 11.80 -17.04
CA GLY A 130 -3.52 11.97 -18.38
C GLY A 130 -2.69 11.34 -19.52
N ASN A 131 -2.50 12.11 -20.60
CA ASN A 131 -1.84 11.64 -21.82
C ASN A 131 -0.34 11.37 -21.61
N LEU A 132 0.33 12.16 -20.78
CA LEU A 132 1.75 11.98 -20.46
C LEU A 132 1.97 10.65 -19.74
N HIS A 133 1.15 10.36 -18.72
CA HIS A 133 1.13 9.07 -18.05
C HIS A 133 0.90 7.92 -19.05
N ARG A 134 -0.12 8.04 -19.92
CA ARG A 134 -0.43 6.99 -20.92
C ARG A 134 0.74 6.73 -21.87
N HIS A 135 1.39 7.80 -22.33
CA HIS A 135 2.54 7.71 -23.23
C HIS A 135 3.73 7.02 -22.55
N MET A 136 4.14 7.51 -21.38
CA MET A 136 5.26 6.95 -20.61
C MET A 136 5.01 5.50 -20.19
N HIS A 137 3.81 5.20 -19.68
CA HIS A 137 3.41 3.83 -19.34
C HIS A 137 3.40 2.91 -20.58
N GLY A 138 3.00 3.43 -21.74
CA GLY A 138 3.06 2.71 -23.02
C GLY A 138 4.50 2.36 -23.42
N LEU A 139 5.42 3.32 -23.33
CA LEU A 139 6.85 3.11 -23.63
C LEU A 139 7.48 2.08 -22.69
N VAL A 140 7.29 2.25 -21.38
CA VAL A 140 7.82 1.31 -20.37
C VAL A 140 7.19 -0.08 -20.56
N GLY A 141 5.88 -0.15 -20.76
CA GLY A 141 5.18 -1.40 -21.02
C GLY A 141 5.66 -2.09 -22.30
N GLY A 142 5.91 -1.35 -23.37
CA GLY A 142 6.48 -1.86 -24.62
C GLY A 142 7.88 -2.43 -24.42
N PHE A 143 8.74 -1.67 -23.73
CA PHE A 143 10.09 -2.12 -23.37
C PHE A 143 10.06 -3.42 -22.55
N LEU A 144 9.27 -3.47 -21.47
CA LEU A 144 9.16 -4.65 -20.59
C LEU A 144 8.52 -5.87 -21.28
N LYS A 145 7.69 -5.67 -22.31
CA LYS A 145 7.09 -6.75 -23.10
C LYS A 145 8.03 -7.32 -24.15
N SER A 146 9.11 -6.62 -24.49
CA SER A 146 10.07 -7.01 -25.54
C SER A 146 10.58 -8.45 -25.35
N PRO A 147 10.47 -9.31 -26.37
CA PRO A 147 11.00 -10.67 -26.31
C PRO A 147 12.51 -10.69 -26.05
N ALA A 148 13.26 -9.79 -26.69
CA ALA A 148 14.71 -9.70 -26.52
C ALA A 148 15.09 -9.37 -25.07
N LEU A 149 14.35 -8.45 -24.44
CA LEU A 149 14.56 -8.11 -23.03
C LEU A 149 14.26 -9.30 -22.13
N LYS A 150 13.16 -10.02 -22.36
CA LYS A 150 12.78 -11.20 -21.56
C LYS A 150 13.82 -12.31 -21.66
N THR A 151 14.29 -12.61 -22.87
CA THR A 151 15.34 -13.62 -23.08
C THR A 151 16.65 -13.21 -22.42
N ARG A 152 17.06 -11.95 -22.57
CA ARG A 152 18.27 -11.42 -21.92
C ARG A 152 18.13 -11.48 -20.39
N PHE A 153 17.03 -10.99 -19.85
CA PHE A 153 16.75 -11.01 -18.41
C PHE A 153 16.80 -12.43 -17.86
N ALA A 154 16.10 -13.38 -18.49
CA ALA A 154 16.07 -14.77 -18.05
C ALA A 154 17.47 -15.40 -18.01
N ARG A 155 18.25 -15.23 -19.09
CA ARG A 155 19.62 -15.76 -19.19
C ARG A 155 20.56 -15.16 -18.15
N GLU A 156 20.54 -13.83 -18.00
CA GLU A 156 21.38 -13.12 -17.03
C GLU A 156 21.01 -13.48 -15.59
N PHE A 157 19.70 -13.57 -15.30
CA PHE A 157 19.19 -13.94 -13.98
C PHE A 157 19.60 -15.37 -13.62
N GLU A 158 19.41 -16.31 -14.54
CA GLU A 158 19.81 -17.70 -14.36
C GLU A 158 21.32 -17.83 -14.12
N GLY A 159 22.14 -17.16 -14.93
CA GLY A 159 23.59 -17.15 -14.77
C GLY A 159 24.02 -16.62 -13.40
N ARG A 160 23.38 -15.54 -12.92
CA ARG A 160 23.66 -14.98 -11.59
C ARG A 160 23.24 -15.91 -10.46
N ILE A 161 22.07 -16.53 -10.54
CA ILE A 161 21.61 -17.47 -9.51
C ILE A 161 22.52 -18.69 -9.44
N ARG A 162 22.92 -19.25 -10.59
CA ARG A 162 23.88 -20.37 -10.65
C ARG A 162 25.22 -20.00 -10.00
N ALA A 163 25.76 -18.82 -10.29
CA ALA A 163 27.01 -18.35 -9.67
C ALA A 163 26.89 -18.22 -8.14
N VAL A 164 25.80 -17.62 -7.65
CA VAL A 164 25.55 -17.46 -6.20
C VAL A 164 25.40 -18.83 -5.52
N MET A 165 24.71 -19.78 -6.15
CA MET A 165 24.56 -21.13 -5.59
C MET A 165 25.89 -21.91 -5.58
N ALA A 166 26.71 -21.77 -6.62
CA ALA A 166 28.03 -22.41 -6.66
C ALA A 166 28.96 -21.88 -5.54
N GLU A 167 28.89 -20.59 -5.20
CA GLU A 167 29.62 -20.03 -4.05
C GLU A 167 29.21 -20.65 -2.69
N TRP A 168 28.00 -21.23 -2.61
CA TRP A 168 27.54 -21.91 -1.40
C TRP A 168 28.06 -23.35 -1.31
N GLU A 169 28.28 -24.01 -2.44
CA GLU A 169 28.75 -25.40 -2.51
C GLU A 169 30.23 -25.53 -2.10
N VAL A 170 31.09 -24.59 -2.52
CA VAL A 170 32.56 -24.63 -2.32
C VAL A 170 32.98 -24.60 -0.84
N VAL A 171 32.13 -24.12 0.07
CA VAL A 171 32.47 -23.94 1.50
C VAL A 171 31.99 -25.13 2.35
N GLY A 172 31.24 -26.07 1.77
CA GLY A 172 30.63 -27.20 2.47
C GLY A 172 31.58 -28.34 2.86
N GLU A 173 32.81 -28.36 2.36
CA GLU A 173 33.77 -29.45 2.62
C GLU A 173 34.50 -29.33 3.97
N GLY A 174 34.33 -28.22 4.69
CA GLY A 174 35.01 -27.91 5.95
C GLY A 174 34.11 -27.89 7.19
N GLY A 175 33.13 -28.80 7.32
CA GLY A 175 32.42 -29.12 8.58
C GLY A 175 31.63 -28.01 9.32
N GLY A 176 31.78 -26.73 8.95
CA GLY A 176 31.07 -25.60 9.53
C GLY A 176 29.98 -25.10 8.57
N GLY A 177 28.72 -25.35 8.88
CA GLY A 177 27.61 -24.83 8.08
C GLY A 177 27.63 -23.29 8.03
N ARG A 178 27.68 -22.71 6.82
CA ARG A 178 27.61 -21.27 6.62
C ARG A 178 26.16 -20.79 6.76
N VAL A 179 25.92 -19.85 7.66
CA VAL A 179 24.64 -19.14 7.74
C VAL A 179 24.54 -18.17 6.55
N VAL A 180 23.51 -18.34 5.72
CA VAL A 180 23.24 -17.46 4.58
C VAL A 180 22.02 -16.58 4.87
N HIS A 181 22.24 -15.28 4.89
CA HIS A 181 21.15 -14.29 4.99
C HIS A 181 20.48 -14.13 3.63
N PHE A 182 19.50 -15.00 3.33
CA PHE A 182 18.83 -15.05 2.03
C PHE A 182 18.24 -13.70 1.58
N GLN A 183 17.75 -12.89 2.52
CA GLN A 183 17.20 -11.58 2.18
C GLN A 183 18.26 -10.64 1.60
N ASP A 184 19.47 -10.65 2.14
CA ASP A 184 20.56 -9.80 1.65
C ASP A 184 21.03 -10.27 0.28
N VAL A 185 21.14 -11.59 0.09
CA VAL A 185 21.44 -12.19 -1.21
C VAL A 185 20.37 -11.84 -2.25
N ALA A 186 19.09 -11.98 -1.90
CA ALA A 186 17.99 -11.67 -2.81
C ALA A 186 17.95 -10.18 -3.19
N ARG A 187 18.16 -9.28 -2.22
CA ARG A 187 18.27 -7.83 -2.50
C ARG A 187 19.45 -7.54 -3.43
N GLU A 188 20.59 -8.19 -3.21
CA GLU A 188 21.78 -7.99 -4.04
C GLU A 188 21.56 -8.43 -5.49
N VAL A 189 21.07 -9.67 -5.68
CA VAL A 189 20.80 -10.20 -7.01
C VAL A 189 19.78 -9.33 -7.75
N THR A 190 18.72 -8.90 -7.06
CA THR A 190 17.67 -8.09 -7.69
C THR A 190 18.19 -6.70 -8.09
N PHE A 191 18.96 -6.04 -7.21
CA PHE A 191 19.54 -4.74 -7.51
C PHE A 191 20.53 -4.81 -8.67
N GLN A 192 21.40 -5.83 -8.69
CA GLN A 192 22.34 -6.02 -9.79
C GLN A 192 21.62 -6.28 -11.11
N MET A 193 20.57 -7.09 -11.11
CA MET A 193 19.77 -7.35 -12.30
C MET A 193 19.08 -6.09 -12.81
N LEU A 194 18.55 -5.26 -11.92
CA LEU A 194 17.96 -3.97 -12.28
C LEU A 194 18.99 -3.07 -12.97
N VAL A 195 20.15 -2.88 -12.35
CA VAL A 195 21.21 -2.00 -12.86
C VAL A 195 21.81 -2.52 -14.16
N ARG A 196 22.03 -3.84 -14.27
CA ARG A 196 22.61 -4.44 -15.48
C ARG A 196 21.63 -4.47 -16.65
N VAL A 197 20.37 -4.82 -16.40
CA VAL A 197 19.37 -4.98 -17.48
C VAL A 197 18.78 -3.64 -17.91
N LEU A 198 18.52 -2.72 -16.98
CA LEU A 198 17.94 -1.42 -17.32
C LEU A 198 18.99 -0.37 -17.68
N LEU A 199 20.12 -0.33 -16.96
CA LEU A 199 21.12 0.74 -17.11
C LEU A 199 22.38 0.27 -17.86
N GLY A 200 22.54 -1.03 -18.09
CA GLY A 200 23.72 -1.58 -18.77
C GLY A 200 25.01 -1.42 -17.97
N ILE A 201 24.94 -1.14 -16.67
CA ILE A 201 26.12 -0.90 -15.83
C ILE A 201 26.63 -2.24 -15.27
N GLU A 202 27.93 -2.47 -15.41
CA GLU A 202 28.62 -3.64 -14.88
C GLU A 202 29.15 -3.42 -13.45
N PRO A 203 29.44 -4.50 -12.69
CA PRO A 203 30.04 -4.38 -11.37
C PRO A 203 31.36 -3.59 -11.41
N GLY A 204 31.49 -2.59 -10.55
CA GLY A 204 32.64 -1.68 -10.49
C GLY A 204 32.37 -0.49 -9.55
N GLU A 205 33.24 0.51 -9.57
CA GLU A 205 33.12 1.73 -8.75
C GLU A 205 31.75 2.41 -8.92
N ARG A 206 31.32 2.59 -10.18
CA ARG A 206 30.03 3.21 -10.53
C ARG A 206 28.83 2.42 -10.00
N TYR A 207 28.91 1.10 -10.00
CA TYR A 207 27.87 0.22 -9.44
C TYR A 207 27.78 0.39 -7.91
N LYS A 208 28.92 0.40 -7.22
CA LYS A 208 28.97 0.57 -5.75
C LYS A 208 28.39 1.92 -5.33
N TYR A 209 28.75 2.99 -6.03
CA TYR A 209 28.22 4.32 -5.79
C TYR A 209 26.70 4.36 -5.97
N LEU A 210 26.20 3.87 -7.12
CA LEU A 210 24.76 3.84 -7.39
C LEU A 210 23.98 3.01 -6.36
N LYS A 211 24.56 1.90 -5.89
CA LYS A 211 23.99 1.06 -4.84
C LYS A 211 23.84 1.80 -3.52
N TYR A 212 24.87 2.57 -3.12
CA TYR A 212 24.84 3.37 -1.91
C TYR A 212 23.74 4.42 -1.98
N GLU A 213 23.72 5.22 -3.05
CA GLU A 213 22.70 6.27 -3.26
C GLU A 213 21.29 5.70 -3.32
N PHE A 214 21.10 4.57 -4.01
CA PHE A 214 19.80 3.90 -4.06
C PHE A 214 19.35 3.39 -2.69
N HIS A 215 20.28 2.96 -1.84
CA HIS A 215 19.96 2.52 -0.49
C HIS A 215 19.49 3.69 0.39
N GLU A 216 20.13 4.86 0.29
CA GLU A 216 19.70 6.08 0.97
C GLU A 216 18.34 6.56 0.46
N PHE A 217 18.10 6.50 -0.86
CA PHE A 217 16.80 6.78 -1.46
C PHE A 217 15.69 5.86 -0.90
N ILE A 218 15.95 4.55 -0.82
CA ILE A 218 15.00 3.57 -0.26
C ILE A 218 14.77 3.79 1.24
N LYS A 219 15.79 4.19 2.01
CA LYS A 219 15.61 4.60 3.41
C LYS A 219 14.65 5.79 3.51
N GLY A 220 14.80 6.80 2.64
CA GLY A 220 13.87 7.94 2.55
C GLY A 220 12.42 7.52 2.27
N LEU A 221 12.23 6.56 1.36
CA LEU A 221 10.90 6.01 1.05
C LEU A 221 10.27 5.24 2.24
N ILE A 222 11.11 4.56 3.04
CA ILE A 222 10.68 3.74 4.18
C ILE A 222 10.64 4.52 5.52
N CYS A 223 11.20 5.74 5.57
CA CYS A 223 11.02 6.67 6.70
C CYS A 223 9.58 7.21 6.80
N LEU A 224 8.72 6.90 5.84
CA LEU A 224 7.27 6.80 6.00
C LEU A 224 6.92 5.30 6.22
N PRO A 225 6.16 4.97 7.28
CA PRO A 225 6.41 3.86 8.23
C PRO A 225 6.10 2.44 7.68
N VAL A 226 6.78 1.30 7.92
CA VAL A 226 7.92 0.80 8.74
C VAL A 226 8.42 -0.56 8.11
N LYS A 227 9.67 -1.03 8.38
CA LYS A 227 10.33 -2.29 7.88
C LYS A 227 10.10 -3.57 8.74
N PHE A 228 10.23 -4.80 8.14
CA PHE A 228 11.07 -6.02 8.47
C PHE A 228 10.46 -7.46 8.11
N PRO A 229 11.14 -8.67 8.22
CA PRO A 229 11.44 -9.66 7.13
C PRO A 229 10.83 -11.10 7.16
N GLY A 230 10.97 -11.94 6.09
CA GLY A 230 10.74 -13.44 6.11
C GLY A 230 10.46 -14.12 4.73
N THR A 231 10.94 -15.36 4.47
CA THR A 231 11.29 -15.92 3.12
C THR A 231 10.34 -16.98 2.48
N ARG A 232 10.45 -17.19 1.13
CA ARG A 232 10.61 -18.48 0.37
C ARG A 232 10.13 -18.37 -1.10
N LEU A 233 11.07 -18.28 -2.05
CA LEU A 233 10.87 -18.04 -3.48
C LEU A 233 11.57 -19.15 -4.29
N TYR A 234 10.86 -20.18 -4.80
CA TYR A 234 11.42 -20.99 -5.91
C TYR A 234 10.53 -21.88 -6.81
N LYS A 235 9.25 -22.24 -6.58
CA LYS A 235 8.55 -23.10 -7.58
C LYS A 235 7.55 -22.37 -8.46
N SER A 236 8.17 -21.53 -9.29
CA SER A 236 7.71 -20.41 -10.10
C SER A 236 6.70 -20.77 -11.20
N LEU A 237 5.47 -20.32 -10.97
CA LEU A 237 4.52 -19.67 -11.89
C LEU A 237 3.11 -19.77 -11.28
N LYS A 238 2.78 -20.89 -10.62
CA LYS A 238 1.62 -21.02 -9.71
C LYS A 238 1.86 -20.37 -8.34
N VAL A 239 3.11 -20.36 -7.88
CA VAL A 239 3.54 -19.74 -6.62
C VAL A 239 3.50 -18.21 -6.65
N ILE A 240 3.69 -17.56 -7.81
CA ILE A 240 3.75 -16.08 -7.88
C ILE A 240 2.41 -15.47 -7.48
N SER A 241 1.31 -15.98 -8.04
CA SER A 241 -0.03 -15.48 -7.72
C SER A 241 -0.37 -15.68 -6.23
N GLU A 242 -0.05 -16.85 -5.68
CA GLU A 242 -0.30 -17.14 -4.26
C GLU A 242 0.62 -16.36 -3.31
N THR A 243 1.87 -16.12 -3.70
CA THR A 243 2.83 -15.27 -2.96
C THR A 243 2.44 -13.79 -3.02
N LEU A 244 1.93 -13.28 -4.14
CA LEU A 244 1.41 -11.91 -4.22
C LEU A 244 0.14 -11.75 -3.37
N ARG A 245 -0.74 -12.77 -3.38
CA ARG A 245 -1.95 -12.82 -2.56
C ARG A 245 -1.63 -12.78 -1.06
N MET A 246 -0.71 -13.62 -0.58
CA MET A 246 -0.35 -13.66 0.85
C MET A 246 0.65 -12.57 1.27
N GLY A 247 1.64 -12.29 0.43
CA GLY A 247 2.75 -11.39 0.74
C GLY A 247 2.39 -9.91 0.66
N ASN A 248 1.31 -9.55 -0.08
CA ASN A 248 0.74 -8.20 -0.16
C ASN A 248 1.79 -7.07 -0.20
N ILE A 249 2.76 -7.19 -1.11
CA ILE A 249 3.88 -6.24 -1.26
C ILE A 249 3.37 -4.79 -1.36
N ILE A 250 2.23 -4.62 -2.04
CA ILE A 250 1.40 -3.40 -1.98
C ILE A 250 0.10 -3.80 -1.30
N ASN A 251 -0.10 -3.35 -0.06
CA ASN A 251 -1.29 -3.68 0.73
C ASN A 251 -2.55 -2.95 0.27
N ALA A 252 -2.38 -1.71 -0.21
CA ALA A 252 -3.47 -0.86 -0.65
C ALA A 252 -2.96 0.21 -1.62
N VAL A 253 -3.88 0.80 -2.38
CA VAL A 253 -3.61 2.02 -3.13
C VAL A 253 -4.53 3.15 -2.68
N TRP A 254 -3.99 4.35 -2.81
CA TRP A 254 -4.60 5.59 -2.41
C TRP A 254 -5.02 6.36 -3.67
N ARG A 255 -6.26 6.83 -3.68
CA ARG A 255 -6.79 7.69 -4.74
C ARG A 255 -7.47 8.89 -4.13
N LYS A 256 -7.64 9.97 -4.90
CA LYS A 256 -8.45 11.13 -4.55
C LYS A 256 -9.59 11.26 -5.55
N ALA A 257 -10.81 11.48 -5.05
CA ALA A 257 -11.98 11.70 -5.87
C ALA A 257 -11.98 13.13 -6.45
N LEU A 258 -12.09 13.26 -7.78
CA LEU A 258 -12.16 14.56 -8.46
C LEU A 258 -13.57 15.15 -8.51
N LYS A 259 -14.57 14.31 -8.27
CA LYS A 259 -16.00 14.64 -8.22
C LYS A 259 -16.69 13.70 -7.23
N ASP A 260 -17.94 14.00 -6.88
CA ASP A 260 -18.77 13.07 -6.12
C ASP A 260 -18.96 11.79 -6.95
N VAL A 261 -18.67 10.63 -6.35
CA VAL A 261 -18.79 9.32 -7.00
C VAL A 261 -19.65 8.42 -6.13
N ASN A 262 -20.70 7.81 -6.71
CA ASN A 262 -21.49 6.79 -6.03
C ASN A 262 -21.11 5.40 -6.56
N ILE A 263 -20.74 4.49 -5.66
CA ILE A 263 -20.37 3.10 -5.98
C ILE A 263 -21.08 2.19 -4.98
N LYS A 264 -21.93 1.27 -5.45
CA LYS A 264 -22.75 0.37 -4.60
C LYS A 264 -23.57 1.10 -3.53
N GLY A 265 -24.06 2.31 -3.82
CA GLY A 265 -24.80 3.13 -2.87
C GLY A 265 -23.91 3.93 -1.91
N TYR A 266 -22.60 3.71 -1.92
CA TYR A 266 -21.64 4.49 -1.15
C TYR A 266 -21.22 5.74 -1.92
N LEU A 267 -21.47 6.91 -1.34
CA LEU A 267 -20.98 8.19 -1.82
C LEU A 267 -19.54 8.41 -1.34
N ILE A 268 -18.65 8.64 -2.29
CA ILE A 268 -17.30 9.16 -2.09
C ILE A 268 -17.34 10.64 -2.48
N PRO A 269 -17.27 11.57 -1.52
CA PRO A 269 -17.36 13.00 -1.82
C PRO A 269 -16.15 13.50 -2.62
N LYS A 270 -16.36 14.54 -3.42
CA LYS A 270 -15.29 15.25 -4.11
C LYS A 270 -14.22 15.72 -3.12
N GLY A 271 -12.95 15.50 -3.48
CA GLY A 271 -11.80 15.90 -2.69
C GLY A 271 -11.39 14.91 -1.61
N TRP A 272 -12.25 13.93 -1.26
CA TRP A 272 -11.91 12.88 -0.32
C TRP A 272 -10.98 11.84 -0.93
N GLY A 273 -10.19 11.21 -0.07
CA GLY A 273 -9.40 10.05 -0.44
C GLY A 273 -10.26 8.79 -0.56
N ILE A 274 -9.76 7.79 -1.26
CA ILE A 274 -10.20 6.41 -1.12
C ILE A 274 -8.99 5.48 -1.02
N LEU A 275 -8.99 4.62 -0.01
CA LEU A 275 -8.02 3.55 0.22
C LEU A 275 -8.66 2.23 -0.22
N THR A 276 -8.18 1.65 -1.32
CA THR A 276 -8.63 0.32 -1.75
C THR A 276 -7.66 -0.74 -1.24
N SER A 277 -8.10 -1.56 -0.30
CA SER A 277 -7.28 -2.63 0.29
C SER A 277 -7.25 -3.87 -0.61
N PHE A 278 -6.05 -4.26 -1.04
CA PHE A 278 -5.85 -5.50 -1.79
C PHE A 278 -5.74 -6.69 -0.85
N SER A 279 -5.02 -6.53 0.25
CA SER A 279 -4.80 -7.59 1.24
C SER A 279 -6.10 -8.12 1.82
N SER A 280 -7.08 -7.25 2.02
CA SER A 280 -8.40 -7.63 2.54
C SER A 280 -9.19 -8.50 1.58
N ILE A 281 -9.06 -8.31 0.27
CA ILE A 281 -9.70 -9.17 -0.75
C ILE A 281 -8.95 -10.50 -0.82
N HIS A 282 -7.62 -10.41 -0.87
CA HIS A 282 -6.73 -11.55 -0.96
C HIS A 282 -6.87 -12.50 0.21
N LEU A 283 -7.18 -11.99 1.41
CA LEU A 283 -7.29 -12.78 2.63
C LEU A 283 -8.73 -12.97 3.11
N ASP A 284 -9.73 -12.64 2.29
CA ASP A 284 -11.15 -12.86 2.64
C ASP A 284 -11.50 -14.34 2.53
N GLU A 285 -12.07 -14.91 3.58
CA GLU A 285 -12.54 -16.30 3.61
C GLU A 285 -13.72 -16.54 2.67
N GLU A 286 -14.49 -15.47 2.36
CA GLU A 286 -15.54 -15.50 1.33
C GLU A 286 -14.98 -15.72 -0.08
N ASN A 287 -13.75 -15.26 -0.35
CA ASN A 287 -13.12 -15.35 -1.66
C ASN A 287 -12.20 -16.57 -1.80
N TYR A 288 -11.58 -17.01 -0.70
CA TYR A 288 -10.59 -18.08 -0.71
C TYR A 288 -10.76 -18.99 0.50
N GLU A 289 -10.86 -20.29 0.25
CA GLU A 289 -10.82 -21.30 1.32
C GLU A 289 -9.46 -21.31 2.02
N ASN A 290 -9.45 -21.22 3.36
CA ASN A 290 -8.23 -21.17 4.17
C ASN A 290 -7.22 -20.10 3.69
N PRO A 291 -7.60 -18.80 3.69
CA PRO A 291 -6.82 -17.75 3.04
C PRO A 291 -5.46 -17.48 3.70
N TYR A 292 -5.29 -17.85 4.96
CA TYR A 292 -4.03 -17.71 5.69
C TYR A 292 -3.07 -18.89 5.45
N LYS A 293 -3.54 -19.97 4.79
CA LYS A 293 -2.71 -21.13 4.45
C LYS A 293 -2.12 -20.95 3.06
N PHE A 294 -0.80 -21.08 2.95
CA PHE A 294 -0.12 -21.15 1.67
C PHE A 294 -0.53 -22.42 0.93
N ASN A 295 -1.33 -22.27 -0.13
CA ASN A 295 -1.74 -23.37 -0.99
C ASN A 295 -1.58 -22.98 -2.46
N PRO A 296 -0.44 -23.32 -3.10
CA PRO A 296 -0.20 -23.01 -4.51
C PRO A 296 -1.12 -23.77 -5.47
N TRP A 297 -1.78 -24.85 -5.02
CA TRP A 297 -2.66 -25.67 -5.85
C TRP A 297 -4.10 -25.15 -5.95
N ARG A 298 -4.44 -24.11 -5.17
CA ARG A 298 -5.73 -23.41 -5.26
C ARG A 298 -6.06 -22.88 -6.67
N TRP A 299 -5.03 -22.66 -7.48
CA TRP A 299 -5.12 -22.13 -8.84
C TRP A 299 -5.29 -23.21 -9.92
N GLU A 300 -5.45 -24.48 -9.55
CA GLU A 300 -5.60 -25.57 -10.52
C GLU A 300 -7.04 -25.77 -11.02
N LEU A 301 -8.05 -25.26 -10.29
CA LEU A 301 -9.48 -25.49 -10.56
C LEU A 301 -10.13 -24.53 -11.59
N GLY A 302 -9.35 -23.87 -12.45
CA GLY A 302 -9.85 -22.82 -13.34
C GLY A 302 -9.37 -22.92 -14.79
N ARG A 303 -9.41 -24.12 -15.39
CA ARG A 303 -9.35 -24.28 -16.86
C ARG A 303 -10.65 -24.84 -17.39
#